data_AF-A0A4Y2QYV4-F1
#
_entry.id   AF-A0A4Y2QYV4-F1
#
_cell.length_a   1.000
_cell.length_b   1.000
_cell.length_c   1.000
_cell.angle_alpha   90.00
_cell.angle_beta   90.00
_cell.angle_gamma   90.00
#
_symmetry.space_group_name_H-M   'P 1'
#
loop_
_entity.id
_entity.type
_entity.pdbx_description
1 polymer ?
#
loop_
_entity_poly.entity_id
_entity_poly.type
_entity_poly.pdbx_seq_one_letter_code
_entity_poly.pdbx_strand_id
1 'polypeptide(L)'
;MEGVQRPEDRPHIIVRVFNMKLNEILEDICKHGIFGTVLAYIYVIEFQKRGLPHAHILLTLDSGSKIRTKDGIDKFVSVELPDPCTDLRLFQIVTKCMAHGPCGTININSPCMRDGQCCKRFPKQFKDDTEENVNGYPIYRRRATEPVQQQPIVYQDGQEAQAIERAALRKTTLTSWFELNKNDPSAHNISYSDIPQYYVFDKSTTNWKKRKRGGQNVIGGLPVVSILDTERCITFQQACQEYGLLRGDQQWHDALNEAAQFQSPRQLRMLFAMICGFGEVEDVPDLWVQHQVSLCEDFVHRYSEQTGPHYALADIEELLTSYNLSLQ
;
A
#
# COMPACT_ATOMS: atom_id res chain seq x y z
N MET A 1 3.23 -35.19 0.52
CA MET A 1 3.74 -34.25 1.54
C MET A 1 3.39 -32.85 1.05
N GLU A 2 2.39 -32.22 1.67
CA GLU A 2 2.03 -30.83 1.33
C GLU A 2 3.23 -29.93 1.68
N GLY A 3 3.71 -29.16 0.71
CA GLY A 3 4.83 -28.24 0.91
C GLY A 3 4.52 -27.19 1.98
N VAL A 4 5.57 -26.65 2.60
CA VAL A 4 5.46 -25.54 3.57
C VAL A 4 4.73 -24.38 2.88
N GLN A 5 3.53 -24.06 3.34
CA GLN A 5 2.74 -22.96 2.79
C GLN A 5 3.23 -21.62 3.35
N ARG A 6 3.41 -20.64 2.47
CA ARG A 6 3.76 -19.27 2.86
C ARG A 6 2.50 -18.50 3.25
N PRO A 7 2.61 -17.38 3.99
CA PRO A 7 1.45 -16.54 4.31
C PRO A 7 0.68 -16.09 3.06
N GLU A 8 1.38 -15.83 1.97
CA GLU A 8 0.85 -15.50 0.64
C GLU A 8 -0.04 -16.59 0.03
N ASP A 9 0.13 -17.84 0.47
CA ASP A 9 -0.63 -19.00 0.00
C ASP A 9 -1.90 -19.25 0.87
N ARG A 10 -2.23 -18.31 1.78
CA ARG A 10 -3.38 -18.37 2.71
C ARG A 10 -4.31 -17.14 2.54
N PRO A 11 -5.17 -17.13 1.51
CA PRO A 11 -6.02 -15.98 1.20
C PRO A 11 -6.90 -15.50 2.36
N HIS A 12 -7.55 -16.41 3.08
CA HIS A 12 -8.41 -16.10 4.23
C HIS A 12 -7.69 -15.30 5.33
N ILE A 13 -6.47 -15.71 5.72
CA ILE A 13 -5.70 -15.02 6.76
C ILE A 13 -5.33 -13.61 6.30
N ILE A 14 -4.86 -13.47 5.06
CA ILE A 14 -4.45 -12.17 4.53
C ILE A 14 -5.66 -11.22 4.45
N VAL A 15 -6.78 -11.69 3.92
CA VAL A 15 -8.00 -10.88 3.80
C VAL A 15 -8.54 -10.48 5.17
N ARG A 16 -8.51 -11.40 6.15
CA ARG A 16 -8.91 -11.08 7.53
C ARG A 16 -8.01 -10.02 8.15
N VAL A 17 -6.69 -10.14 8.00
CA VAL A 17 -5.74 -9.13 8.48
C VAL A 17 -5.90 -7.81 7.75
N PHE A 18 -6.15 -7.85 6.44
CA PHE A 18 -6.44 -6.67 5.64
C PHE A 18 -7.69 -5.95 6.14
N ASN A 19 -8.80 -6.67 6.37
CA ASN A 19 -10.04 -6.10 6.89
C ASN A 19 -9.83 -5.46 8.27
N MET A 20 -9.14 -6.14 9.19
CA MET A 20 -8.82 -5.58 10.51
C MET A 20 -8.05 -4.26 10.37
N LYS A 21 -7.03 -4.22 9.51
CA LYS A 21 -6.26 -2.99 9.27
C LYS A 21 -7.07 -1.89 8.59
N LEU A 22 -7.93 -2.24 7.64
CA LEU A 22 -8.78 -1.27 6.96
C LEU A 22 -9.74 -0.61 7.94
N ASN A 23 -10.38 -1.39 8.82
CA ASN A 23 -11.28 -0.85 9.84
C ASN A 23 -10.56 0.08 10.82
N GLU A 24 -9.37 -0.29 11.28
CA GLU A 24 -8.56 0.58 12.15
C GLU A 24 -8.18 1.89 11.44
N ILE A 25 -7.78 1.82 10.16
CA ILE A 25 -7.48 3.02 9.36
C ILE A 25 -8.72 3.92 9.23
N LEU A 26 -9.89 3.34 8.94
CA LEU A 26 -11.14 4.10 8.82
C LEU A 26 -11.57 4.69 10.17
N GLU A 27 -11.34 3.99 11.27
CA GLU A 27 -11.62 4.49 12.63
C GLU A 27 -10.72 5.68 12.97
N ASP A 28 -9.42 5.60 12.67
CA ASP A 28 -8.50 6.73 12.85
C ASP A 28 -8.92 7.94 11.99
N ILE A 29 -9.28 7.70 10.72
CA ILE A 29 -9.71 8.74 9.79
C ILE A 29 -11.01 9.41 10.24
N CYS A 30 -12.05 8.62 10.51
CA CYS A 30 -13.40 9.13 10.68
C CYS A 30 -13.74 9.48 12.13
N LYS A 31 -13.23 8.73 13.11
CA LYS A 31 -13.55 8.94 14.54
C LYS A 31 -12.48 9.72 15.27
N HIS A 32 -11.21 9.41 15.03
CA HIS A 32 -10.10 10.12 15.68
C HIS A 32 -9.73 11.43 14.96
N GLY A 33 -10.30 11.67 13.77
CA GLY A 33 -10.19 12.94 13.07
C GLY A 33 -8.75 13.28 12.70
N ILE A 34 -7.93 12.28 12.33
CA ILE A 34 -6.51 12.50 12.03
C ILE A 34 -6.29 13.51 10.89
N PHE A 35 -7.24 13.59 9.94
CA PHE A 35 -7.25 14.57 8.84
C PHE A 35 -8.22 15.73 9.07
N GLY A 36 -8.79 15.86 10.27
CA GLY A 36 -9.87 16.78 10.60
C GLY A 36 -11.25 16.16 10.38
N THR A 37 -12.25 17.01 10.11
CA THR A 37 -13.65 16.59 10.00
C THR A 37 -13.94 15.97 8.64
N VAL A 38 -14.24 14.66 8.64
CA VAL A 38 -14.67 13.90 7.46
C VAL A 38 -16.18 14.02 7.32
N LEU A 39 -16.65 14.58 6.21
CA LEU A 39 -18.08 14.68 5.89
C LEU A 39 -18.61 13.41 5.22
N ALA A 40 -17.78 12.80 4.38
CA ALA A 40 -18.05 11.54 3.73
C ALA A 40 -16.72 10.85 3.37
N TYR A 41 -16.73 9.53 3.30
CA TYR A 41 -15.63 8.75 2.75
C TYR A 41 -16.19 7.66 1.86
N ILE A 42 -15.40 7.27 0.87
CA ILE A 42 -15.73 6.13 0.04
C ILE A 42 -14.46 5.31 -0.18
N TYR A 43 -14.58 4.00 -0.28
CA TYR A 43 -13.43 3.18 -0.65
C TYR A 43 -13.81 2.00 -1.55
N VAL A 44 -12.86 1.58 -2.37
CA VAL A 44 -12.95 0.38 -3.22
C VAL A 44 -11.84 -0.57 -2.81
N ILE A 45 -12.15 -1.87 -2.82
CA ILE A 45 -11.13 -2.91 -2.64
C ILE A 45 -10.90 -3.58 -3.98
N GLU A 46 -9.75 -3.28 -4.57
CA GLU A 46 -9.28 -3.88 -5.82
C GLU A 46 -8.25 -4.98 -5.54
N PHE A 47 -7.94 -5.78 -6.56
CA PHE A 47 -6.89 -6.79 -6.48
C PHE A 47 -5.68 -6.37 -7.31
N GLN A 48 -4.59 -6.02 -6.64
CA GLN A 48 -3.34 -5.64 -7.31
C GLN A 48 -2.33 -6.80 -7.30
N LYS A 49 -1.48 -6.82 -8.35
CA LYS A 49 -0.40 -7.83 -8.54
C LYS A 49 -0.96 -9.25 -8.48
N ARG A 50 -0.38 -10.16 -7.68
CA ARG A 50 -0.75 -11.58 -7.55
C ARG A 50 -2.10 -11.79 -6.84
N GLY A 51 -3.05 -10.87 -6.99
CA GLY A 51 -4.38 -10.93 -6.39
C GLY A 51 -4.45 -10.44 -4.94
N LEU A 52 -3.54 -9.57 -4.48
CA LEU A 52 -3.61 -9.05 -3.11
C LEU A 52 -4.65 -7.92 -3.01
N PRO A 53 -5.46 -7.88 -1.94
CA PRO A 53 -6.44 -6.81 -1.75
C PRO A 53 -5.75 -5.46 -1.53
N HIS A 54 -6.30 -4.42 -2.15
CA HIS A 54 -5.80 -3.06 -2.12
C HIS A 54 -6.97 -2.10 -1.99
N ALA A 55 -6.94 -1.20 -0.99
CA ALA A 55 -8.00 -0.22 -0.80
C ALA A 55 -7.63 1.12 -1.45
N HIS A 56 -8.49 1.62 -2.34
CA HIS A 56 -8.53 3.02 -2.74
C HIS A 56 -9.53 3.74 -1.84
N ILE A 57 -9.09 4.71 -1.04
CA ILE A 57 -9.94 5.45 -0.09
C ILE A 57 -9.98 6.92 -0.50
N LEU A 58 -11.18 7.43 -0.79
CA LEU A 58 -11.46 8.83 -1.09
C LEU A 58 -12.14 9.48 0.12
N LEU A 59 -11.63 10.64 0.54
CA LEU A 59 -12.15 11.38 1.68
C LEU A 59 -12.71 12.74 1.24
N THR A 60 -13.93 13.05 1.65
CA THR A 60 -14.53 14.39 1.54
C THR A 60 -14.42 15.10 2.89
N LEU A 61 -13.49 16.03 2.99
CA LEU A 61 -13.27 16.83 4.20
C LEU A 61 -14.12 18.11 4.20
N ASP A 62 -14.48 18.58 5.40
CA ASP A 62 -15.11 19.88 5.57
C ASP A 62 -14.19 21.03 5.10
N SER A 63 -14.77 22.22 4.87
CA SER A 63 -14.01 23.34 4.31
C SER A 63 -12.84 23.79 5.18
N GLY A 64 -12.95 23.64 6.51
CA GLY A 64 -11.89 23.97 7.46
C GLY A 64 -10.75 22.96 7.49
N SER A 65 -11.02 21.67 7.22
CA SER A 65 -10.00 20.61 7.27
C SER A 65 -9.34 20.32 5.92
N LYS A 66 -9.77 20.98 4.83
CA LYS A 66 -9.16 20.78 3.50
C LYS A 66 -7.68 21.15 3.51
N ILE A 67 -6.83 20.16 3.21
CA ILE A 67 -5.38 20.31 3.08
C ILE A 67 -5.06 21.04 1.77
N ARG A 68 -4.79 22.34 1.85
CA ARG A 68 -4.56 23.22 0.69
C ARG A 68 -3.19 23.88 0.65
N THR A 69 -2.52 23.96 1.79
CA THR A 69 -1.24 24.64 1.94
C THR A 69 -0.08 23.65 1.91
N LYS A 70 1.10 24.12 1.50
CA LYS A 70 2.36 23.35 1.60
C LYS A 70 2.58 22.75 2.98
N ASP A 71 2.41 23.55 4.04
CA ASP A 71 2.58 23.10 5.42
C ASP A 71 1.57 22.02 5.80
N GLY A 72 0.33 22.16 5.32
CA GLY A 72 -0.69 21.12 5.50
C GLY A 72 -0.30 19.83 4.82
N ILE A 73 0.21 19.88 3.59
CA ILE A 73 0.68 18.70 2.85
C ILE A 73 1.86 18.04 3.59
N ASP A 74 2.87 18.80 3.96
CA ASP A 74 4.09 18.32 4.61
C ASP A 74 3.82 17.73 6.01
N LYS A 75 2.74 18.16 6.68
CA LYS A 75 2.28 17.59 7.94
C LYS A 75 1.83 16.13 7.79
N PHE A 76 1.23 15.77 6.67
CA PHE A 76 0.60 14.46 6.45
C PHE A 76 1.37 13.56 5.48
N VAL A 77 2.14 14.14 4.57
CA VAL A 77 2.87 13.42 3.53
C VAL A 77 4.35 13.74 3.64
N SER A 78 5.16 12.70 3.83
CA SER A 78 6.62 12.81 3.78
C SER A 78 7.18 11.90 2.69
N VAL A 79 8.10 12.46 1.90
CA VAL A 79 8.87 11.75 0.88
C VAL A 79 10.35 11.64 1.28
N GLU A 80 10.64 11.85 2.58
CA GLU A 80 11.94 11.65 3.19
C GLU A 80 12.00 10.28 3.87
N LEU A 81 13.21 9.70 3.97
CA LEU A 81 13.38 8.47 4.73
C LEU A 81 13.24 8.79 6.23
N PRO A 82 12.49 7.97 7.00
CA PRO A 82 12.43 8.10 8.45
C PRO A 82 13.84 8.00 9.05
N ASP A 83 14.11 8.74 10.12
CA ASP A 83 15.40 8.64 10.81
C ASP A 83 15.46 7.32 11.62
N PRO A 84 16.39 6.40 11.32
CA PRO A 84 16.50 5.13 12.05
C PRO A 84 16.87 5.31 13.53
N CYS A 85 17.43 6.46 13.94
CA CYS A 85 17.70 6.78 15.33
C CYS A 85 16.43 7.12 16.12
N THR A 86 15.41 7.68 15.44
CA THR A 86 14.13 8.06 16.07
C THR A 86 13.10 6.95 15.96
N ASP A 87 12.98 6.32 14.78
CA ASP A 87 12.06 5.20 14.55
C ASP A 87 12.64 4.18 13.55
N LEU A 88 13.42 3.24 14.10
CA LEU A 88 14.00 2.14 13.34
C LEU A 88 12.93 1.26 12.67
N ARG A 89 11.77 1.10 13.31
CA ARG A 89 10.71 0.22 12.80
C ARG A 89 10.07 0.84 11.56
N LEU A 90 9.73 2.13 11.61
CA LEU A 90 9.19 2.85 10.46
C LEU A 90 10.20 2.91 9.32
N PHE A 91 11.47 3.18 9.61
CA PHE A 91 12.55 3.14 8.62
C PHE A 91 12.61 1.77 7.90
N GLN A 92 12.59 0.67 8.66
CA GLN A 92 12.60 -0.69 8.09
C GLN A 92 11.37 -0.97 7.21
N ILE A 93 10.19 -0.51 7.62
CA ILE A 93 8.95 -0.70 6.85
C ILE A 93 9.01 0.10 5.54
N VAL A 94 9.38 1.39 5.61
CA VAL A 94 9.46 2.26 4.44
C VAL A 94 10.51 1.77 3.45
N THR A 95 11.71 1.45 3.91
CA THR A 95 12.79 0.96 3.04
C THR A 95 12.47 -0.39 2.39
N LYS A 96 11.73 -1.27 3.08
CA LYS A 96 11.34 -2.58 2.55
C LYS A 96 10.15 -2.51 1.59
N CYS A 97 9.15 -1.68 1.88
CA CYS A 97 7.84 -1.75 1.22
C CYS A 97 7.57 -0.57 0.27
N MET A 98 8.19 0.58 0.48
CA MET A 98 7.88 1.85 -0.21
C MET A 98 9.02 2.36 -1.09
N ALA A 99 10.22 1.75 -1.01
CA ALA A 99 11.36 2.14 -1.82
C ALA A 99 11.32 1.53 -3.22
N HIS A 100 11.66 2.33 -4.23
CA HIS A 100 11.90 1.79 -5.57
C HIS A 100 13.21 1.01 -5.58
N GLY A 101 13.17 -0.24 -6.01
CA GLY A 101 14.37 -1.05 -6.18
C GLY A 101 15.31 -0.47 -7.26
N PRO A 102 16.57 -0.93 -7.31
CA PRO A 102 17.51 -0.51 -8.35
C PRO A 102 16.94 -0.75 -9.75
N CYS A 103 17.06 0.23 -10.64
CA CYS A 103 16.63 0.14 -12.05
C CYS A 103 17.53 0.99 -12.94
N GLY A 104 17.21 1.08 -14.23
CA GLY A 104 17.99 1.87 -15.18
C GLY A 104 19.31 1.18 -15.52
N THR A 105 20.39 1.93 -15.51
CA THR A 105 21.75 1.42 -15.74
C THR A 105 22.21 0.43 -14.68
N ILE A 106 21.68 0.56 -13.44
CA ILE A 106 22.04 -0.31 -12.32
C ILE A 106 21.38 -1.69 -12.46
N ASN A 107 20.15 -1.73 -12.98
CA ASN A 107 19.44 -2.98 -13.24
C ASN A 107 18.44 -2.82 -14.39
N ILE A 108 18.88 -3.18 -15.59
CA ILE A 108 18.07 -3.09 -16.81
C ILE A 108 16.93 -4.13 -16.83
N ASN A 109 17.05 -5.20 -16.05
CA ASN A 109 16.07 -6.29 -15.98
C ASN A 109 14.94 -6.01 -14.97
N SER A 110 14.94 -4.84 -14.32
CA SER A 110 13.89 -4.48 -13.37
C SER A 110 12.51 -4.39 -14.07
N PRO A 111 11.41 -4.88 -13.46
CA PRO A 111 10.09 -4.89 -14.08
C PRO A 111 9.54 -3.52 -14.51
N CYS A 112 10.11 -2.43 -13.98
CA CYS A 112 9.76 -1.07 -14.35
C CYS A 112 10.41 -0.60 -15.66
N MET A 113 11.38 -1.32 -16.20
CA MET A 113 12.11 -0.94 -17.41
C MET A 113 11.28 -1.27 -18.66
N ARG A 114 11.06 -0.27 -19.51
CA ARG A 114 10.53 -0.41 -20.88
C ARG A 114 11.36 0.46 -21.81
N ASP A 115 11.73 -0.05 -22.99
CA ASP A 115 12.48 0.69 -24.01
C ASP A 115 13.76 1.36 -23.47
N GLY A 116 14.46 0.67 -22.55
CA GLY A 116 15.69 1.17 -21.93
C GLY A 116 15.50 2.25 -20.87
N GLN A 117 14.27 2.64 -20.53
CA GLN A 117 13.96 3.65 -19.53
C GLN A 117 13.00 3.13 -18.45
N CYS A 118 13.11 3.68 -17.23
CA CYS A 118 12.15 3.36 -16.17
C CYS A 118 10.81 4.04 -16.48
N CYS A 119 9.74 3.25 -16.64
CA CYS A 119 8.39 3.77 -16.94
C CYS A 119 7.84 4.68 -15.84
N LYS A 120 8.39 4.59 -14.62
CA LYS A 120 8.06 5.45 -13.47
C LYS A 120 9.00 6.65 -13.33
N ARG A 121 9.95 6.83 -14.26
CA ARG A 121 10.91 7.94 -14.34
C ARG A 121 11.74 8.10 -13.06
N PHE A 122 12.33 7.01 -12.58
CA PHE A 122 13.31 7.04 -11.50
C PHE A 122 14.74 7.19 -12.05
N PRO A 123 15.67 7.83 -11.29
CA PRO A 123 15.43 8.50 -10.00
C PRO A 123 14.63 9.81 -10.18
N LYS A 124 13.81 10.13 -9.17
CA LYS A 124 13.10 11.43 -9.13
C LYS A 124 14.08 12.52 -8.73
N GLN A 125 13.93 13.71 -9.31
CA GLN A 125 14.74 14.87 -8.92
C GLN A 125 14.44 15.26 -7.47
N PHE A 126 15.47 15.75 -6.77
CA PHE A 126 15.34 16.33 -5.45
C PHE A 126 14.67 17.70 -5.52
N LYS A 127 13.93 18.05 -4.47
CA LYS A 127 13.23 19.32 -4.30
C LYS A 127 13.31 19.75 -2.84
N ASP A 128 13.79 20.95 -2.59
CA ASP A 128 14.01 21.43 -1.23
C ASP A 128 12.71 21.80 -0.51
N ASP A 129 11.69 22.20 -1.25
CA ASP A 129 10.37 22.60 -0.73
C ASP A 129 9.24 21.97 -1.54
N THR A 130 8.08 21.77 -0.89
CA THR A 130 6.87 21.33 -1.57
C THR A 130 6.32 22.47 -2.42
N GLU A 131 5.99 22.17 -3.68
CA GLU A 131 5.37 23.13 -4.59
C GLU A 131 3.86 22.94 -4.62
N GLU A 132 3.16 24.07 -4.46
CA GLU A 132 1.71 24.13 -4.58
C GLU A 132 1.28 23.95 -6.04
N ASN A 133 0.07 23.46 -6.16
CA ASN A 133 -0.33 22.63 -7.26
C ASN A 133 -1.10 23.44 -8.30
N VAL A 134 -0.47 23.72 -9.44
CA VAL A 134 -1.14 24.42 -10.55
C VAL A 134 -2.14 23.52 -11.29
N ASN A 135 -1.97 22.17 -11.26
CA ASN A 135 -2.68 21.20 -12.13
C ASN A 135 -3.11 19.87 -11.46
N GLY A 136 -3.47 19.85 -10.17
CA GLY A 136 -4.08 18.67 -9.53
C GLY A 136 -3.16 17.65 -8.83
N TYR A 137 -1.81 17.68 -8.95
CA TYR A 137 -0.89 16.97 -8.03
C TYR A 137 0.29 17.82 -7.49
N PRO A 138 0.53 17.90 -6.16
CA PRO A 138 1.66 18.64 -5.60
C PRO A 138 3.00 17.96 -5.89
N ILE A 139 4.06 18.76 -6.05
CA ILE A 139 5.43 18.25 -6.11
C ILE A 139 5.99 18.28 -4.70
N TYR A 140 6.10 17.12 -4.07
CA TYR A 140 6.54 17.02 -2.68
C TYR A 140 8.01 17.33 -2.48
N ARG A 141 8.32 17.94 -1.33
CA ARG A 141 9.65 18.10 -0.79
C ARG A 141 10.37 16.75 -0.69
N ARG A 142 11.56 16.67 -1.26
CA ARG A 142 12.48 15.54 -1.25
C ARG A 142 13.90 16.10 -1.21
N ARG A 143 14.43 16.35 -0.01
CA ARG A 143 15.78 16.88 0.15
C ARG A 143 16.82 15.79 -0.07
N ALA A 144 17.97 16.17 -0.60
CA ALA A 144 19.14 15.32 -0.57
C ALA A 144 19.67 15.31 0.87
N THR A 145 19.37 14.27 1.63
CA THR A 145 20.12 14.01 2.86
C THR A 145 21.51 13.50 2.47
N GLU A 146 22.55 13.91 3.20
CA GLU A 146 23.84 13.24 3.09
C GLU A 146 23.62 11.74 3.27
N PRO A 147 24.31 10.88 2.49
CA PRO A 147 24.07 9.45 2.51
C PRO A 147 24.15 8.98 3.96
N VAL A 148 23.01 8.54 4.50
CA VAL A 148 22.93 7.82 5.76
C VAL A 148 23.92 6.67 5.61
N GLN A 149 25.07 6.78 6.28
CA GLN A 149 26.11 5.77 6.25
C GLN A 149 25.45 4.45 6.58
N GLN A 150 25.44 3.56 5.58
CA GLN A 150 24.92 2.21 5.73
C GLN A 150 25.67 1.52 6.86
N GLN A 151 24.92 0.87 7.75
CA GLN A 151 25.34 0.00 8.87
C GLN A 151 26.62 0.42 9.61
N PRO A 152 26.54 0.94 10.86
CA PRO A 152 27.74 1.17 11.65
C PRO A 152 28.48 -0.16 11.88
N ILE A 153 29.67 -0.29 11.29
CA ILE A 153 30.65 -1.29 11.69
C ILE A 153 31.22 -0.78 13.01
N VAL A 154 30.81 -1.37 14.13
CA VAL A 154 31.42 -1.04 15.42
C VAL A 154 32.81 -1.66 15.46
N TYR A 155 33.85 -0.83 15.43
CA TYR A 155 35.24 -1.21 15.69
C TYR A 155 35.82 -0.33 16.79
N GLN A 156 36.91 -0.79 17.40
CA GLN A 156 37.68 0.01 18.35
C GLN A 156 38.59 0.97 17.56
N ASP A 157 38.68 2.23 18.00
CA ASP A 157 39.55 3.26 17.39
C ASP A 157 40.99 2.72 17.21
N GLY A 158 41.53 2.87 16.00
CA GLY A 158 42.88 2.42 15.63
C GLY A 158 42.98 0.99 15.08
N GLN A 159 41.85 0.29 14.88
CA GLN A 159 41.80 -1.04 14.26
C GLN A 159 41.04 -1.07 12.92
N GLU A 160 40.93 0.07 12.24
CA GLU A 160 40.11 0.26 11.02
C GLU A 160 40.54 -0.70 9.90
N ALA A 161 41.84 -0.77 9.61
CA ALA A 161 42.38 -1.63 8.54
C ALA A 161 42.13 -3.11 8.82
N GLN A 162 42.29 -3.54 10.07
CA GLN A 162 42.00 -4.91 10.48
C GLN A 162 40.50 -5.23 10.48
N ALA A 163 39.64 -4.26 10.79
CA ALA A 163 38.19 -4.42 10.72
C ALA A 163 37.72 -4.58 9.27
N ILE A 164 38.30 -3.81 8.33
CA ILE A 164 38.04 -3.94 6.89
C ILE A 164 38.51 -5.30 6.36
N GLU A 165 39.72 -5.73 6.73
CA GLU A 165 40.26 -7.02 6.34
C GLU A 165 39.45 -8.19 6.93
N ARG A 166 39.05 -8.11 8.21
CA ARG A 166 38.16 -9.08 8.84
C ARG A 166 36.78 -9.10 8.20
N ALA A 167 36.21 -7.96 7.81
CA ALA A 167 34.92 -7.89 7.11
C ALA A 167 35.00 -8.51 5.71
N ALA A 168 36.12 -8.32 5.01
CA ALA A 168 36.39 -8.92 3.70
C ALA A 168 36.59 -10.45 3.79
N LEU A 169 37.14 -10.96 4.90
CA LEU A 169 37.42 -12.39 5.12
C LEU A 169 36.29 -13.14 5.84
N ARG A 170 35.38 -12.44 6.53
CA ARG A 170 34.35 -13.08 7.35
C ARG A 170 33.20 -13.56 6.49
N LYS A 171 33.02 -14.88 6.45
CA LYS A 171 31.85 -15.49 5.82
C LYS A 171 30.60 -15.13 6.65
N THR A 172 29.64 -14.48 6.00
CA THR A 172 28.33 -14.20 6.58
C THR A 172 27.53 -15.50 6.63
N THR A 173 26.47 -15.55 7.43
CA THR A 173 25.58 -16.72 7.49
C THR A 173 25.06 -17.11 6.10
N LEU A 174 24.86 -16.13 5.21
CA LEU A 174 24.43 -16.33 3.83
C LEU A 174 25.57 -16.83 2.92
N THR A 175 26.78 -16.25 3.00
CA THR A 175 27.88 -16.71 2.14
C THR A 175 28.36 -18.11 2.54
N SER A 176 28.35 -18.43 3.83
CA SER A 176 28.60 -19.79 4.32
C SER A 176 27.49 -20.77 3.95
N TRP A 177 26.26 -20.29 3.73
CA TRP A 177 25.17 -21.14 3.24
C TRP A 177 25.37 -21.55 1.78
N PHE A 178 25.85 -20.65 0.93
CA PHE A 178 26.20 -21.01 -0.46
C PHE A 178 27.31 -22.08 -0.49
N GLU A 179 28.32 -21.97 0.37
CA GLU A 179 29.35 -23.01 0.47
C GLU A 179 28.81 -24.33 1.03
N LEU A 180 27.90 -24.29 2.01
CA LEU A 180 27.23 -25.48 2.51
C LEU A 180 26.45 -26.18 1.37
N ASN A 181 25.74 -25.41 0.54
CA ASN A 181 25.02 -25.91 -0.63
C ASN A 181 25.94 -26.39 -1.76
N LYS A 182 27.24 -26.10 -1.70
CA LYS A 182 28.20 -26.66 -2.65
C LYS A 182 28.76 -28.00 -2.16
N ASN A 183 28.87 -28.17 -0.85
CA ASN A 183 29.68 -29.21 -0.22
C ASN A 183 28.85 -30.30 0.48
N ASP A 184 27.60 -30.02 0.87
CA ASP A 184 26.69 -30.98 1.50
C ASP A 184 25.41 -31.14 0.65
N PRO A 185 25.27 -32.26 -0.09
CA PRO A 185 24.08 -32.54 -0.89
C PRO A 185 22.78 -32.54 -0.07
N SER A 186 22.85 -32.80 1.24
CA SER A 186 21.69 -32.75 2.13
C SER A 186 21.13 -31.33 2.29
N ALA A 187 21.93 -30.30 2.00
CA ALA A 187 21.55 -28.90 2.14
C ALA A 187 20.95 -28.31 0.85
N HIS A 188 21.12 -28.94 -0.31
CA HIS A 188 20.70 -28.42 -1.63
C HIS A 188 19.20 -28.08 -1.71
N ASN A 189 18.37 -28.81 -0.96
CA ASN A 189 16.91 -28.66 -0.96
C ASN A 189 16.38 -27.93 0.28
N ILE A 190 17.26 -27.30 1.08
CA ILE A 190 16.87 -26.59 2.30
C ILE A 190 17.06 -25.10 2.08
N SER A 191 15.96 -24.34 2.15
CA SER A 191 15.98 -22.89 1.97
C SER A 191 16.87 -22.23 3.03
N TYR A 192 17.50 -21.10 2.70
CA TYR A 192 18.35 -20.36 3.65
C TYR A 192 17.63 -20.04 4.97
N SER A 193 16.32 -19.76 4.94
CA SER A 193 15.49 -19.51 6.13
C SER A 193 15.27 -20.76 7.00
N ASP A 194 15.30 -21.96 6.42
CA ASP A 194 15.05 -23.23 7.13
C ASP A 194 16.33 -23.90 7.63
N ILE A 195 17.49 -23.48 7.11
CA ILE A 195 18.80 -24.01 7.50
C ILE A 195 19.08 -23.99 9.00
N PRO A 196 18.72 -22.95 9.77
CA PRO A 196 18.90 -22.96 11.23
C PRO A 196 18.18 -24.12 11.95
N GLN A 197 17.18 -24.74 11.33
CA GLN A 197 16.47 -25.91 11.88
C GLN A 197 17.34 -27.17 11.82
N TYR A 198 18.13 -27.33 10.75
CA TYR A 198 18.91 -28.55 10.47
C TYR A 198 20.42 -28.38 10.75
N TYR A 199 20.91 -27.14 10.69
CA TYR A 199 22.30 -26.77 10.87
C TYR A 199 22.41 -25.67 11.92
N VAL A 200 23.52 -25.66 12.65
CA VAL A 200 23.88 -24.61 13.59
C VAL A 200 25.02 -23.82 12.99
N PHE A 201 24.89 -22.50 12.95
CA PHE A 201 25.97 -21.62 12.51
C PHE A 201 27.01 -21.52 13.62
N ASP A 202 28.20 -22.05 13.36
CA ASP A 202 29.33 -21.92 14.24
C ASP A 202 29.99 -20.56 14.01
N LYS A 203 29.80 -19.64 14.95
CA LYS A 203 30.34 -18.27 14.87
C LYS A 203 31.88 -18.23 14.94
N SER A 204 32.53 -19.28 15.47
CA SER A 204 34.00 -19.36 15.58
C SER A 204 34.64 -19.80 14.26
N THR A 205 34.03 -20.74 13.55
CA THR A 205 34.52 -21.24 12.26
C THR A 205 33.81 -20.60 11.06
N THR A 206 32.81 -19.74 11.31
CA THR A 206 31.93 -19.10 10.31
C THR A 206 31.29 -20.08 9.34
N ASN A 207 30.98 -21.30 9.78
CA ASN A 207 30.45 -22.37 8.94
C ASN A 207 29.18 -23.00 9.54
N TRP A 208 28.33 -23.54 8.69
CA TRP A 208 27.17 -24.32 9.09
C TRP A 208 27.59 -25.75 9.45
N LYS A 209 27.22 -26.22 10.65
CA LYS A 209 27.47 -27.58 11.10
C LYS A 209 26.16 -28.31 11.31
N LYS A 210 26.06 -29.55 10.83
CA LYS A 210 24.85 -30.37 10.98
C LYS A 210 24.52 -30.54 12.47
N ARG A 211 23.28 -30.23 12.85
CA ARG A 211 22.83 -30.22 14.24
C ARG A 211 22.86 -31.66 14.79
N LYS A 212 23.53 -31.89 15.93
CA LYS A 212 23.75 -33.23 16.50
C LYS A 212 22.70 -33.67 17.53
N ARG A 213 21.92 -32.76 18.14
CA ARG A 213 20.80 -33.05 19.06
C ARG A 213 19.74 -31.94 19.00
N GLY A 214 18.46 -32.33 19.06
CA GLY A 214 17.30 -31.43 19.17
C GLY A 214 16.38 -31.45 17.95
N GLY A 215 15.71 -32.57 17.71
CA GLY A 215 14.48 -32.59 16.92
C GLY A 215 13.31 -32.11 17.79
N GLN A 216 12.45 -31.26 17.20
CA GLN A 216 11.09 -30.91 17.63
C GLN A 216 10.83 -29.91 18.78
N ASN A 217 11.78 -29.48 19.63
CA ASN A 217 11.44 -28.63 20.81
C ASN A 217 12.13 -27.26 20.91
N VAL A 218 12.23 -26.48 19.83
CA VAL A 218 12.62 -25.06 19.91
C VAL A 218 11.56 -24.20 19.23
N ILE A 219 10.81 -23.46 20.06
CA ILE A 219 9.77 -22.51 19.65
C ILE A 219 10.47 -21.22 19.22
N GLY A 220 10.58 -20.99 17.91
CA GLY A 220 10.61 -19.64 17.35
C GLY A 220 9.19 -19.08 17.36
N GLY A 221 9.02 -17.78 17.63
CA GLY A 221 7.71 -17.15 17.85
C GLY A 221 6.64 -17.57 16.85
N LEU A 222 5.61 -18.25 17.35
CA LEU A 222 4.44 -18.70 16.60
C LEU A 222 3.39 -17.59 16.54
N PRO A 223 2.81 -17.24 15.39
CA PRO A 223 1.47 -16.67 15.36
C PRO A 223 0.47 -17.78 15.69
N VAL A 224 -0.38 -17.53 16.70
CA VAL A 224 -1.54 -18.38 16.99
C VAL A 224 -2.55 -18.19 15.85
N VAL A 225 -2.77 -19.24 15.07
CA VAL A 225 -3.89 -19.33 14.12
C VAL A 225 -4.95 -20.22 14.76
N SER A 226 -6.17 -19.71 14.87
CA SER A 226 -7.32 -20.43 15.45
C SER A 226 -7.69 -21.65 14.59
N ILE A 227 -7.94 -22.79 15.24
CA ILE A 227 -8.22 -24.12 14.63
C ILE A 227 -9.72 -24.24 14.25
N LEU A 228 -10.40 -23.13 13.97
CA LEU A 228 -11.85 -23.14 13.63
C LEU A 228 -12.18 -22.72 12.20
N ASP A 229 -11.20 -22.37 11.36
CA ASP A 229 -11.46 -22.07 9.94
C ASP A 229 -11.73 -23.39 9.18
N THR A 230 -13.02 -23.73 9.10
CA THR A 230 -13.53 -24.91 8.39
C THR A 230 -13.72 -24.66 6.89
N GLU A 231 -13.53 -23.43 6.40
CA GLU A 231 -13.65 -23.09 4.99
C GLU A 231 -12.32 -22.58 4.42
N ARG A 232 -11.76 -23.34 3.46
CA ARG A 232 -10.55 -22.94 2.72
C ARG A 232 -10.97 -22.18 1.47
N CYS A 233 -10.89 -20.86 1.52
CA CYS A 233 -10.87 -20.03 0.31
C CYS A 233 -9.65 -20.35 -0.57
N ILE A 234 -9.88 -20.60 -1.85
CA ILE A 234 -8.84 -20.92 -2.84
C ILE A 234 -8.18 -19.64 -3.38
N THR A 235 -8.93 -18.53 -3.43
CA THR A 235 -8.48 -17.23 -3.97
C THR A 235 -8.74 -16.08 -2.99
N PHE A 236 -7.99 -14.98 -3.15
CA PHE A 236 -8.21 -13.75 -2.37
C PHE A 236 -9.57 -13.11 -2.65
N GLN A 237 -10.05 -13.19 -3.89
CA GLN A 237 -11.36 -12.67 -4.27
C GLN A 237 -12.49 -13.40 -3.54
N GLN A 238 -12.45 -14.74 -3.50
CA GLN A 238 -13.43 -15.55 -2.76
C GLN A 238 -13.40 -15.20 -1.27
N ALA A 239 -12.21 -15.05 -0.69
CA ALA A 239 -12.07 -14.66 0.71
C ALA A 239 -12.68 -13.26 0.96
N CYS A 240 -12.38 -12.27 0.11
CA CYS A 240 -12.97 -10.94 0.26
C CYS A 240 -14.51 -10.94 0.11
N GLN A 241 -15.07 -11.79 -0.75
CA GLN A 241 -16.52 -11.99 -0.86
C GLN A 241 -17.12 -12.57 0.43
N GLU A 242 -16.54 -13.65 0.98
CA GLU A 242 -17.00 -14.27 2.23
C GLU A 242 -16.94 -13.30 3.43
N TYR A 243 -15.92 -12.45 3.49
CA TYR A 243 -15.81 -11.40 4.51
C TYR A 243 -16.66 -10.14 4.22
N GLY A 244 -17.45 -10.12 3.14
CA GLY A 244 -18.31 -9.00 2.78
C GLY A 244 -17.57 -7.70 2.41
N LEU A 245 -16.31 -7.83 1.97
CA LEU A 245 -15.44 -6.73 1.60
C LEU A 245 -15.63 -6.28 0.17
N LEU A 246 -16.03 -7.20 -0.70
CA LEU A 246 -16.44 -6.89 -2.06
C LEU A 246 -17.94 -6.61 -2.01
N ARG A 247 -18.28 -5.32 -1.91
CA ARG A 247 -19.63 -4.85 -2.13
C ARG A 247 -19.69 -4.43 -3.60
N GLY A 248 -20.67 -4.92 -4.34
CA GLY A 248 -20.99 -4.35 -5.66
C GLY A 248 -21.45 -2.91 -5.51
N ASP A 249 -22.20 -2.39 -6.47
CA ASP A 249 -22.50 -0.95 -6.52
C ASP A 249 -23.32 -0.39 -5.34
N GLN A 250 -23.85 -1.26 -4.46
CA GLN A 250 -24.62 -0.88 -3.27
C GLN A 250 -23.96 0.21 -2.42
N GLN A 251 -22.63 0.18 -2.27
CA GLN A 251 -21.92 1.20 -1.48
C GLN A 251 -22.01 2.59 -2.09
N TRP A 252 -22.07 2.68 -3.43
CA TRP A 252 -22.25 3.93 -4.15
C TRP A 252 -23.65 4.47 -3.94
N HIS A 253 -24.66 3.58 -3.95
CA HIS A 253 -26.02 3.97 -3.64
C HIS A 253 -26.18 4.43 -2.20
N ASP A 254 -25.60 3.72 -1.23
CA ASP A 254 -25.66 4.09 0.18
C ASP A 254 -25.02 5.46 0.42
N ALA A 255 -23.84 5.71 -0.17
CA ALA A 255 -23.14 6.99 -0.04
C ALA A 255 -23.91 8.16 -0.67
N LEU A 256 -24.50 7.97 -1.85
CA LEU A 256 -25.32 9.00 -2.51
C LEU A 256 -26.62 9.25 -1.76
N ASN A 257 -27.28 8.20 -1.25
CA ASN A 257 -28.50 8.31 -0.46
C ASN A 257 -28.27 9.05 0.86
N GLU A 258 -27.16 8.75 1.55
CA GLU A 258 -26.79 9.45 2.78
C GLU A 258 -26.50 10.93 2.48
N ALA A 259 -25.64 11.21 1.50
CA ALA A 259 -25.28 12.58 1.13
C ALA A 259 -26.49 13.40 0.68
N ALA A 260 -27.47 12.79 -0.01
CA ALA A 260 -28.69 13.47 -0.47
C ALA A 260 -29.53 14.06 0.69
N GLN A 261 -29.36 13.58 1.92
CA GLN A 261 -30.11 14.09 3.07
C GLN A 261 -29.61 15.44 3.57
N PHE A 262 -28.36 15.82 3.29
CA PHE A 262 -27.73 17.01 3.88
C PHE A 262 -26.86 17.84 2.94
N GLN A 263 -26.56 17.35 1.73
CA GLN A 263 -25.76 18.07 0.74
C GLN A 263 -26.64 18.78 -0.29
N SER A 264 -26.14 19.89 -0.84
CA SER A 264 -26.80 20.54 -1.97
C SER A 264 -26.67 19.71 -3.26
N PRO A 265 -27.61 19.83 -4.23
CA PRO A 265 -27.56 19.07 -5.49
C PRO A 265 -26.22 19.19 -6.23
N ARG A 266 -25.58 20.37 -6.20
CA ARG A 266 -24.25 20.57 -6.78
C ARG A 266 -23.16 19.75 -6.07
N GLN A 267 -23.18 19.70 -4.73
CA GLN A 267 -22.23 18.87 -3.97
C GLN A 267 -22.49 17.38 -4.20
N LEU A 268 -23.76 17.00 -4.38
CA LEU A 268 -24.15 15.65 -4.75
C LEU A 268 -23.61 15.25 -6.13
N ARG A 269 -23.69 16.16 -7.12
CA ARG A 269 -23.08 15.97 -8.46
C ARG A 269 -21.56 15.86 -8.41
N MET A 270 -20.89 16.62 -7.53
CA MET A 270 -19.45 16.45 -7.30
C MET A 270 -19.12 15.07 -6.74
N LEU A 271 -19.89 14.58 -5.77
CA LEU A 271 -19.72 13.24 -5.21
C LEU A 271 -19.96 12.16 -6.28
N PHE A 272 -21.03 12.30 -7.07
CA PHE A 272 -21.35 11.40 -8.18
C PHE A 272 -20.22 11.35 -9.22
N ALA A 273 -19.69 12.50 -9.63
CA ALA A 273 -18.55 12.58 -10.54
C ALA A 273 -17.30 11.90 -9.96
N MET A 274 -17.03 12.08 -8.66
CA MET A 274 -15.93 11.39 -7.99
C MET A 274 -16.14 9.87 -7.94
N ILE A 275 -17.37 9.41 -7.69
CA ILE A 275 -17.72 7.99 -7.72
C ILE A 275 -17.53 7.41 -9.12
N CYS A 276 -18.01 8.06 -10.17
CA CYS A 276 -17.86 7.56 -11.54
C CYS A 276 -16.40 7.59 -12.02
N GLY A 277 -15.63 8.58 -11.58
CA GLY A 277 -14.26 8.77 -12.03
C GLY A 277 -13.22 7.94 -11.27
N PHE A 278 -13.49 7.61 -10.00
CA PHE A 278 -12.53 6.93 -9.12
C PHE A 278 -13.09 5.69 -8.42
N GLY A 279 -14.41 5.50 -8.45
CA GLY A 279 -15.05 4.26 -8.01
C GLY A 279 -15.12 3.27 -9.15
N GLU A 280 -14.81 2.00 -8.87
CA GLU A 280 -15.10 0.89 -9.78
C GLU A 280 -16.62 0.62 -9.75
N VAL A 281 -17.39 1.50 -10.37
CA VAL A 281 -18.84 1.33 -10.53
C VAL A 281 -19.09 0.33 -11.65
N GLU A 282 -19.85 -0.74 -11.38
CA GLU A 282 -20.20 -1.77 -12.37
C GLU A 282 -21.26 -1.27 -13.37
N ASP A 283 -22.25 -0.51 -12.91
CA ASP A 283 -23.39 0.00 -13.69
C ASP A 283 -23.65 1.49 -13.40
N VAL A 284 -22.85 2.35 -14.04
CA VAL A 284 -23.04 3.82 -13.99
C VAL A 284 -24.44 4.25 -14.47
N PRO A 285 -25.03 3.67 -15.52
CA PRO A 285 -26.42 3.95 -15.90
C PRO A 285 -27.44 3.70 -14.79
N ASP A 286 -27.40 2.57 -14.08
CA ASP A 286 -28.31 2.32 -12.95
C ASP A 286 -28.07 3.32 -11.81
N LEU A 287 -26.80 3.58 -11.47
CA LEU A 287 -26.44 4.56 -10.46
C LEU A 287 -26.98 5.96 -10.79
N TRP A 288 -26.91 6.39 -12.05
CA TRP A 288 -27.52 7.63 -12.50
C TRP A 288 -29.04 7.61 -12.33
N VAL A 289 -29.72 6.57 -12.84
CA VAL A 289 -31.18 6.48 -12.82
C VAL A 289 -31.74 6.54 -11.41
N GLN A 290 -31.10 5.83 -10.47
CA GLN A 290 -31.54 5.77 -9.07
C GLN A 290 -31.38 7.11 -8.33
N HIS A 291 -30.40 7.93 -8.71
CA HIS A 291 -30.06 9.16 -8.00
C HIS A 291 -30.36 10.45 -8.77
N GLN A 292 -30.84 10.34 -10.01
CA GLN A 292 -31.08 11.46 -10.93
C GLN A 292 -31.88 12.59 -10.28
N VAL A 293 -32.97 12.25 -9.56
CA VAL A 293 -33.89 13.22 -8.97
C VAL A 293 -33.17 14.17 -8.01
N SER A 294 -32.38 13.62 -7.08
CA SER A 294 -31.59 14.41 -6.13
C SER A 294 -30.44 15.15 -6.81
N LEU A 295 -29.85 14.55 -7.84
CA LEU A 295 -28.75 15.14 -8.60
C LEU A 295 -29.20 16.32 -9.48
N CYS A 296 -30.45 16.41 -9.90
CA CYS A 296 -30.93 17.48 -10.78
C CYS A 296 -31.94 18.44 -10.13
N GLU A 297 -32.24 18.31 -8.84
CA GLU A 297 -33.30 19.05 -8.14
C GLU A 297 -33.23 20.58 -8.37
N ASP A 298 -32.05 21.17 -8.23
CA ASP A 298 -31.83 22.61 -8.43
C ASP A 298 -32.06 23.06 -9.88
N PHE A 299 -31.66 22.25 -10.85
CA PHE A 299 -31.86 22.52 -12.26
C PHE A 299 -33.31 22.29 -12.69
N VAL A 300 -34.00 21.30 -12.13
CA VAL A 300 -35.43 21.08 -12.37
C VAL A 300 -36.23 22.27 -11.84
N HIS A 301 -35.91 22.75 -10.64
CA HIS A 301 -36.56 23.93 -10.06
C HIS A 301 -36.29 25.20 -10.89
N ARG A 302 -35.10 25.34 -11.48
CA ARG A 302 -34.72 26.53 -12.27
C ARG A 302 -35.25 26.50 -13.70
N TYR A 303 -35.31 25.32 -14.31
CA TYR A 303 -35.64 25.14 -15.71
C TYR A 303 -36.92 24.31 -15.84
N SER A 304 -36.82 22.99 -16.05
CA SER A 304 -37.96 22.08 -16.07
C SER A 304 -37.52 20.65 -15.78
N GLU A 305 -38.48 19.77 -15.50
CA GLU A 305 -38.22 18.32 -15.36
C GLU A 305 -37.60 17.69 -16.61
N GLN A 306 -37.88 18.26 -17.78
CA GLN A 306 -37.40 17.76 -19.07
C GLN A 306 -35.94 18.17 -19.33
N THR A 307 -35.56 19.40 -18.98
CA THR A 307 -34.22 19.94 -19.26
C THR A 307 -33.27 19.84 -18.08
N GLY A 308 -33.77 19.77 -16.85
CA GLY A 308 -32.99 19.68 -15.62
C GLY A 308 -31.95 18.54 -15.61
N PRO A 309 -32.33 17.30 -15.97
CA PRO A 309 -31.38 16.18 -16.06
C PRO A 309 -30.24 16.44 -17.06
N HIS A 310 -30.52 17.11 -18.18
CA HIS A 310 -29.51 17.42 -19.20
C HIS A 310 -28.46 18.42 -18.67
N TYR A 311 -28.89 19.44 -17.92
CA TYR A 311 -27.97 20.37 -17.26
C TYR A 311 -27.16 19.69 -16.16
N ALA A 312 -27.76 18.78 -15.40
CA ALA A 312 -27.05 18.00 -14.38
C ALA A 312 -25.95 17.12 -14.99
N LEU A 313 -26.23 16.43 -16.11
CA LEU A 313 -25.23 15.64 -16.83
C LEU A 313 -24.09 16.50 -17.38
N ALA A 314 -24.41 17.67 -17.97
CA ALA A 314 -23.39 18.59 -18.46
C ALA A 314 -22.48 19.12 -17.33
N ASP A 315 -23.04 19.43 -16.16
CA ASP A 315 -22.27 19.85 -14.96
C ASP A 315 -21.38 18.71 -14.45
N ILE A 316 -21.88 17.46 -14.45
CA ILE A 316 -21.09 16.27 -14.11
C ILE A 316 -19.94 16.03 -15.10
N GLU A 317 -20.20 16.20 -16.40
CA GLU A 317 -19.18 16.03 -17.44
C GLU A 317 -18.08 17.11 -17.33
N GLU A 318 -18.44 18.36 -17.01
CA GLU A 318 -17.48 19.42 -16.72
C GLU A 318 -16.64 19.09 -15.47
N LEU A 319 -17.28 18.59 -14.41
CA LEU A 319 -16.60 18.13 -13.20
C LEU A 319 -15.61 17.00 -13.50
N LEU A 320 -16.00 15.98 -14.25
CA LEU A 320 -15.11 14.88 -14.63
C LEU A 320 -13.95 15.36 -15.50
N THR A 321 -14.22 16.24 -16.46
CA THR A 321 -13.19 16.84 -17.33
C THR A 321 -12.18 17.62 -16.49
N SER A 322 -12.62 18.34 -15.46
CA SER A 322 -11.73 19.06 -14.53
C SER A 322 -10.75 18.13 -13.79
N TYR A 323 -11.09 16.84 -13.65
CA TYR A 323 -10.23 15.80 -13.08
C TYR A 323 -9.46 14.97 -14.13
N ASN A 324 -9.54 15.33 -15.42
CA ASN A 324 -9.03 14.55 -16.57
C ASN A 324 -9.67 13.16 -16.69
N LEU A 325 -10.96 13.05 -16.38
CA LEU A 325 -11.75 11.82 -16.46
C LEU A 325 -12.88 12.00 -17.49
N SER A 326 -13.36 10.89 -18.05
CA SER A 326 -14.52 10.86 -18.95
C SER A 326 -15.46 9.73 -18.53
N LEU A 327 -16.78 9.94 -18.63
CA LEU A 327 -17.74 8.84 -18.56
C LEU A 327 -17.46 7.88 -19.72
N GLN A 328 -17.14 6.62 -19.43
CA GLN A 328 -16.98 5.58 -20.44
C GLN A 328 -18.32 5.05 -20.91
#